data_AF-A0A2P8DDC6-F1
#
_entry.id   AF-A0A2P8DDC6-F1
#
_cell.length_a   1.000
_cell.length_b   1.000
_cell.length_c   1.000
_cell.angle_alpha   90.00
_cell.angle_beta   90.00
_cell.angle_gamma   90.00
#
_symmetry.space_group_name_H-M   'P 1'
#
loop_
_entity.id
_entity.type
_entity.pdbx_description
1 polymer ?
#
loop_
_entity_poly.entity_id
_entity_poly.type
_entity_poly.pdbx_seq_one_letter_code
_entity_poly.pdbx_strand_id
1 'polypeptide(L)'
;MKRFVLAACLIAGAAGNSRANSVTVNNHTGCTFTLDFSFTQYATAPPGTTYIDPLWQEDDFIACKVTYDYYSPNRIVLIVGISPNYNTYATSATNMNNPPCVNGNFYSAIWTQSSPTANATLIIF
;
A
#
# COMPACT_ATOMS: atom_id res chain seq x y z
N MET A 1 -7.76 46.21 2.59
CA MET A 1 -6.83 45.45 1.73
C MET A 1 -5.79 44.61 2.50
N LYS A 2 -5.30 45.03 3.69
CA LYS A 2 -4.28 44.27 4.45
C LYS A 2 -4.71 42.88 4.96
N ARG A 3 -6.02 42.64 5.14
CA ARG A 3 -6.56 41.37 5.68
C ARG A 3 -6.57 40.22 4.66
N PHE A 4 -6.59 40.52 3.36
CA PHE A 4 -6.60 39.51 2.31
C PHE A 4 -5.22 38.88 2.06
N VAL A 5 -4.15 39.65 2.28
CA VAL A 5 -2.78 39.16 2.10
C VAL A 5 -2.41 38.13 3.19
N LEU A 6 -2.84 38.36 4.43
CA LEU A 6 -2.60 37.41 5.53
C LEU A 6 -3.32 36.07 5.31
N ALA A 7 -4.54 36.11 4.79
CA ALA A 7 -5.32 34.91 4.48
C ALA A 7 -4.67 34.08 3.35
N ALA A 8 -4.12 34.74 2.32
CA ALA A 8 -3.41 34.05 1.24
C ALA A 8 -2.11 33.37 1.73
N CYS A 9 -1.34 34.00 2.62
CA CYS A 9 -0.13 33.39 3.20
C CYS A 9 -0.44 32.20 4.11
N LEU A 10 -1.57 32.22 4.84
CA LEU A 10 -2.00 31.09 5.66
C LEU A 10 -2.44 29.88 4.82
N ILE A 11 -3.13 30.12 3.70
CA ILE A 11 -3.54 29.05 2.77
C ILE A 11 -2.31 28.47 2.05
N ALA A 12 -1.35 29.32 1.64
CA ALA A 12 -0.11 28.88 1.05
C ALA A 12 0.77 28.06 2.01
N GLY A 13 0.77 28.41 3.31
CA GLY A 13 1.48 27.66 4.35
C GLY A 13 0.85 26.29 4.68
N ALA A 14 -0.47 26.18 4.61
CA ALA A 14 -1.18 24.92 4.83
C ALA A 14 -1.05 23.94 3.65
N ALA A 15 -0.84 24.44 2.43
CA ALA A 15 -0.60 23.60 1.25
C ALA A 15 0.80 22.95 1.20
N GLY A 16 1.72 23.35 2.08
CA GLY A 16 3.12 22.92 2.02
C GLY A 16 3.48 21.63 2.76
N ASN A 17 2.58 21.00 3.52
CA ASN A 17 2.94 19.90 4.42
C ASN A 17 1.93 18.74 4.55
N SER A 18 0.96 18.59 3.65
CA SER A 18 0.24 17.31 3.58
C SER A 18 1.07 16.34 2.75
N ARG A 19 1.71 15.35 3.40
CA ARG A 19 2.17 14.15 2.71
C ARG A 19 0.93 13.40 2.27
N ALA A 20 0.46 13.70 1.06
CA ALA A 20 -0.57 12.91 0.42
C ALA A 20 0.04 11.55 0.05
N ASN A 21 -0.79 10.52 -0.08
CA ASN A 21 -0.39 9.18 -0.51
C ASN A 21 0.27 8.27 0.54
N SER A 22 -0.11 8.38 1.80
CA SER A 22 0.24 7.35 2.79
C SER A 22 -0.62 6.09 2.59
N VAL A 23 -0.05 4.91 2.87
CA VAL A 23 -0.78 3.63 2.89
C VAL A 23 -0.97 3.13 4.31
N THR A 24 -2.22 2.81 4.65
CA THR A 24 -2.50 1.97 5.82
C THR A 24 -2.61 0.51 5.37
N VAL A 25 -1.77 -0.36 5.90
CA VAL A 25 -1.79 -1.80 5.62
C VAL A 25 -2.41 -2.52 6.81
N ASN A 26 -3.47 -3.28 6.58
CA ASN A 26 -4.10 -4.16 7.56
C ASN A 26 -3.87 -5.62 7.16
N ASN A 27 -3.00 -6.31 7.89
CA ASN A 27 -2.70 -7.72 7.69
C ASN A 27 -3.44 -8.57 8.73
N HIS A 28 -4.48 -9.27 8.27
CA HIS A 28 -5.31 -10.17 9.08
C HIS A 28 -4.80 -11.62 9.08
N THR A 29 -3.66 -11.89 8.45
CA THR A 29 -3.02 -13.20 8.48
C THR A 29 -2.02 -13.31 9.64
N GLY A 30 -1.50 -14.51 9.90
CA GLY A 30 -0.38 -14.70 10.82
C GLY A 30 1.01 -14.47 10.20
N CYS A 31 1.09 -14.11 8.92
CA CYS A 31 2.36 -14.02 8.18
C CYS A 31 2.91 -12.60 8.13
N THR A 32 4.21 -12.47 7.89
CA THR A 32 4.81 -11.19 7.46
C THR A 32 4.96 -11.18 5.95
N PHE A 33 4.47 -10.13 5.30
CA PHE A 33 4.61 -9.95 3.85
C PHE A 33 5.67 -8.91 3.52
N THR A 34 6.35 -9.10 2.39
CA THR A 34 7.12 -8.04 1.74
C THR A 34 6.20 -7.30 0.79
N LEU A 35 6.22 -5.98 0.89
CA LEU A 35 5.42 -5.08 0.07
C LEU A 35 6.35 -4.30 -0.84
N ASP A 36 5.98 -4.20 -2.10
CA ASP A 36 6.68 -3.39 -3.11
C ASP A 36 5.66 -2.42 -3.72
N PHE A 37 5.75 -1.16 -3.30
CA PHE A 37 4.84 -0.09 -3.68
C PHE A 37 5.35 0.62 -4.93
N SER A 38 4.53 0.64 -5.97
CA SER A 38 4.82 1.31 -7.26
C SER A 38 6.20 1.00 -7.85
N PHE A 39 6.87 -0.10 -7.45
CA PHE A 39 8.25 -0.41 -7.83
C PHE A 39 9.30 0.61 -7.32
N THR A 40 8.92 1.48 -6.37
CA THR A 40 9.77 2.55 -5.82
C THR A 40 10.21 2.27 -4.39
N GLN A 41 9.37 1.59 -3.60
CA GLN A 41 9.60 1.41 -2.17
C GLN A 41 9.26 0.00 -1.70
N TYR A 42 10.20 -0.59 -0.94
CA TYR A 42 9.97 -1.85 -0.25
C TYR A 42 9.65 -1.61 1.22
N ALA A 43 8.71 -2.39 1.74
CA ALA A 43 8.36 -2.42 3.15
C ALA A 43 8.01 -3.83 3.62
N THR A 44 7.83 -4.01 4.92
CA THR A 44 7.33 -5.25 5.50
C THR A 44 6.02 -4.97 6.23
N ALA A 45 5.09 -5.92 6.17
CA ALA A 45 3.81 -5.86 6.87
C ALA A 45 3.67 -7.11 7.75
N PRO A 46 4.05 -7.05 9.04
CA PRO A 46 3.73 -8.10 10.00
C PRO A 46 2.22 -8.18 10.24
N PRO A 47 1.72 -9.19 10.98
CA PRO A 47 0.33 -9.24 11.40
C PRO A 47 -0.10 -7.96 12.14
N GLY A 48 -1.29 -7.44 11.82
CA GLY A 48 -1.82 -6.19 12.36
C GLY A 48 -1.74 -5.01 11.38
N THR A 49 -1.67 -3.80 11.92
CA THR A 49 -1.69 -2.56 11.12
C THR A 49 -0.29 -1.97 10.98
N THR A 50 0.10 -1.61 9.75
CA THR A 50 1.34 -0.91 9.43
C THR A 50 1.03 0.36 8.64
N TYR A 51 1.72 1.46 8.96
CA TYR A 51 1.60 2.74 8.23
C TYR A 51 2.85 2.97 7.40
N ILE A 52 2.65 3.33 6.14
CA ILE A 52 3.73 3.48 5.16
C ILE A 52 3.56 4.83 4.48
N ASP A 53 4.52 5.71 4.72
CA ASP A 53 4.64 6.98 4.00
C ASP A 53 5.57 6.81 2.79
N PRO A 54 5.35 7.59 1.72
CA PRO A 54 6.28 7.63 0.60
C PRO A 54 7.63 8.18 1.05
N LEU A 55 8.70 7.54 0.58
CA LEU A 55 10.09 7.97 0.83
C LEU A 55 10.36 9.35 0.23
N TRP A 56 9.78 9.65 -0.93
CA TRP A 56 9.91 10.91 -1.64
C TRP A 56 8.54 11.53 -1.88
N GLN A 57 8.43 12.86 -1.80
CA GLN A 57 7.15 13.58 -1.93
C GLN A 57 6.49 13.45 -3.32
N GLU A 58 7.25 13.01 -4.33
CA GLU A 58 6.79 12.82 -5.71
C GLU A 58 6.31 11.39 -5.99
N ASP A 59 6.51 10.46 -5.06
CA ASP A 59 6.14 9.05 -5.26
C ASP A 59 4.67 8.83 -4.86
N ASP A 60 3.83 8.72 -5.87
CA ASP A 60 2.45 8.28 -5.67
C ASP A 60 2.36 6.74 -5.61
N PHE A 61 1.86 6.21 -4.50
CA PHE A 61 1.51 4.80 -4.42
C PHE A 61 0.21 4.55 -5.17
N ILE A 62 0.33 3.88 -6.32
CA ILE A 62 -0.79 3.50 -7.17
C ILE A 62 -0.98 1.98 -7.23
N ALA A 63 0.00 1.22 -6.77
CA ALA A 63 -0.07 -0.23 -6.68
C ALA A 63 0.85 -0.75 -5.59
N CYS A 64 0.51 -1.92 -5.08
CA CYS A 64 1.34 -2.70 -4.18
C CYS A 64 1.42 -4.13 -4.67
N LYS A 65 2.64 -4.62 -4.80
CA LYS A 65 2.95 -6.03 -4.97
C LYS A 65 3.15 -6.65 -3.59
N VAL A 66 2.24 -7.53 -3.21
CA VAL A 66 2.29 -8.28 -1.95
C VAL A 66 3.00 -9.60 -2.22
N THR A 67 4.10 -9.84 -1.52
CA THR A 67 4.91 -11.04 -1.69
C THR A 67 5.05 -11.78 -0.37
N TYR A 68 4.72 -13.08 -0.40
CA TYR A 68 5.07 -14.01 0.68
C TYR A 68 6.39 -14.70 0.33
N ASP A 69 7.25 -14.89 1.34
CA ASP A 69 8.55 -15.58 1.20
C ASP A 69 9.46 -14.92 0.14
N TYR A 70 9.67 -13.62 0.29
CA TYR A 70 10.51 -12.84 -0.63
C TYR A 70 11.94 -13.41 -0.69
N TYR A 71 12.52 -13.46 -1.90
CA TYR A 71 13.75 -14.19 -2.27
C TYR A 71 13.67 -15.72 -2.37
N SER A 72 12.50 -16.33 -2.17
CA SER A 72 12.30 -17.76 -2.41
C SER A 72 11.97 -18.05 -3.89
N PRO A 73 12.42 -19.20 -4.45
CA PRO A 73 12.07 -19.62 -5.81
C PRO A 73 10.57 -19.88 -6.01
N ASN A 74 9.84 -20.15 -4.93
CA ASN A 74 8.40 -20.44 -4.94
C ASN A 74 7.58 -19.32 -4.28
N ARG A 75 8.05 -18.07 -4.38
CA ARG A 75 7.34 -16.92 -3.81
C ARG A 75 5.96 -16.76 -4.44
N ILE A 76 4.97 -16.48 -3.59
CA ILE A 76 3.62 -16.12 -4.04
C ILE A 76 3.57 -14.61 -4.17
N VAL A 77 3.10 -14.11 -5.32
CA VAL A 77 3.02 -12.67 -5.62
C VAL A 77 1.60 -12.29 -6.02
N LEU A 78 1.05 -11.26 -5.37
CA LEU A 78 -0.16 -10.56 -5.76
C LEU A 78 0.17 -9.12 -6.11
N ILE A 79 -0.58 -8.54 -7.05
CA ILE A 79 -0.49 -7.12 -7.36
C ILE A 79 -1.89 -6.55 -7.26
N VAL A 80 -2.04 -5.52 -6.42
CA VAL A 80 -3.29 -4.76 -6.26
C VAL A 80 -3.01 -3.27 -6.36
N GLY A 81 -3.97 -2.46 -6.80
CA GLY A 81 -3.75 -1.03 -6.97
C GLY A 81 -4.94 -0.22 -7.46
N ILE A 82 -4.70 1.07 -7.70
CA ILE A 82 -5.57 2.00 -8.41
C ILE A 82 -4.91 2.36 -9.75
N SER A 83 -5.50 1.93 -10.86
CA SER A 83 -5.18 2.33 -12.25
C SER A 83 -5.96 1.38 -13.15
N PRO A 84 -6.32 1.73 -14.40
CA PRO A 84 -6.94 0.79 -15.33
C PRO A 84 -6.18 -0.53 -15.52
N ASN A 85 -4.90 -0.60 -15.15
CA ASN A 85 -4.06 -1.79 -15.29
C ASN A 85 -3.88 -2.63 -14.02
N TYR A 86 -4.44 -2.21 -12.87
CA TYR A 86 -4.32 -2.95 -11.61
C TYR A 86 -5.70 -3.37 -11.10
N ASN A 87 -5.80 -4.62 -10.65
CA ASN A 87 -6.99 -5.07 -9.96
C ASN A 87 -7.01 -4.47 -8.55
N THR A 88 -8.17 -4.03 -8.09
CA THR A 88 -8.36 -3.63 -6.68
C THR A 88 -8.42 -4.84 -5.74
N TYR A 89 -8.54 -6.05 -6.28
CA TYR A 89 -8.59 -7.31 -5.56
C TYR A 89 -7.79 -8.39 -6.29
N ALA A 90 -7.02 -9.18 -5.54
CA ALA A 90 -6.30 -10.33 -6.07
C ALA A 90 -6.24 -11.45 -5.04
N THR A 91 -6.15 -12.70 -5.51
CA THR A 91 -6.05 -13.92 -4.68
C THR A 91 -4.90 -14.78 -5.18
N SER A 92 -4.14 -15.38 -4.26
CA SER A 92 -2.98 -16.19 -4.60
C SER A 92 -3.36 -17.53 -5.21
N ALA A 93 -2.49 -18.05 -6.06
CA ALA A 93 -2.55 -19.45 -6.45
C ALA A 93 -2.27 -20.37 -5.24
N THR A 94 -2.99 -21.49 -5.15
CA THR A 94 -3.01 -22.40 -3.99
C THR A 94 -1.75 -23.25 -3.79
N ASN A 95 -0.79 -23.22 -4.73
CA ASN A 95 0.11 -24.36 -4.97
C ASN A 95 1.61 -24.11 -4.74
N MET A 96 2.05 -22.95 -4.26
CA MET A 96 3.49 -22.70 -4.05
C MET A 96 3.73 -22.24 -2.63
N ASN A 97 4.26 -23.12 -1.78
CA ASN A 97 4.68 -22.82 -0.39
C ASN A 97 3.57 -22.47 0.59
N ASN A 98 2.69 -23.45 0.85
CA ASN A 98 1.62 -23.40 1.83
C ASN A 98 2.06 -22.76 3.16
N PRO A 99 1.82 -21.45 3.37
CA PRO A 99 2.30 -20.77 4.55
C PRO A 99 1.50 -21.30 5.74
N PRO A 100 2.13 -21.81 6.82
CA PRO A 100 1.39 -22.28 7.99
C PRO A 100 0.54 -21.16 8.64
N CYS A 101 0.82 -19.90 8.28
CA CYS A 101 0.19 -18.71 8.80
C CYS A 101 -0.92 -18.10 7.90
N VAL A 102 -1.23 -18.74 6.75
CA VAL A 102 -2.37 -18.38 5.90
C VAL A 102 -3.41 -19.51 5.95
N ASN A 103 -4.62 -19.21 6.41
CA ASN A 103 -5.69 -20.21 6.48
C ASN A 103 -6.15 -20.62 5.07
N GLY A 104 -6.12 -21.92 4.76
CA GLY A 104 -6.66 -22.44 3.49
C GLY A 104 -5.70 -22.42 2.31
N ASN A 105 -4.41 -22.14 2.52
CA ASN A 105 -3.35 -22.17 1.50
C ASN A 105 -3.41 -21.04 0.46
N PHE A 106 -4.22 -20.01 0.67
CA PHE A 106 -4.30 -18.83 -0.19
C PHE A 106 -4.48 -17.57 0.65
N TYR A 107 -3.83 -16.49 0.25
CA TYR A 107 -4.12 -15.16 0.77
C TYR A 107 -4.69 -14.29 -0.35
N SER A 108 -5.48 -13.32 0.04
CA SER A 108 -6.01 -12.28 -0.82
C SER A 108 -5.51 -10.92 -0.37
N ALA A 109 -5.55 -9.97 -1.30
CA ALA A 109 -5.30 -8.58 -1.03
C ALA A 109 -6.40 -7.71 -1.65
N ILE A 110 -6.79 -6.65 -0.93
CA ILE A 110 -7.67 -5.59 -1.42
C ILE A 110 -6.95 -4.26 -1.33
N TRP A 111 -7.00 -3.48 -2.40
CA TRP A 111 -6.56 -2.09 -2.45
C TRP A 111 -7.77 -1.15 -2.55
N THR A 112 -7.77 -0.12 -1.71
CA THR A 112 -8.80 0.93 -1.72
C THR A 112 -8.12 2.29 -1.70
N GLN A 113 -8.47 3.13 -2.69
CA GLN A 113 -7.92 4.46 -2.87
C GLN A 113 -8.86 5.24 -3.79
N SER A 114 -9.10 6.53 -3.52
CA SER A 114 -10.08 7.33 -4.28
C SER A 114 -9.48 7.99 -5.53
N SER A 115 -8.17 8.25 -5.53
CA SER A 115 -7.41 8.82 -6.65
C SER A 115 -5.93 8.46 -6.51
N PRO A 116 -5.12 8.52 -7.57
CA PRO A 116 -3.69 8.19 -7.50
C PRO A 116 -2.89 8.93 -6.42
N THR A 117 -3.32 10.13 -6.03
CA THR A 117 -2.69 10.97 -5.00
C THR A 117 -3.33 10.87 -3.62
N ALA A 118 -4.44 10.12 -3.47
CA ALA A 118 -5.11 9.97 -2.19
C ALA A 118 -4.42 8.91 -1.32
N ASN A 119 -4.64 8.98 -0.01
CA ASN A 119 -4.20 7.89 0.88
C ASN A 119 -4.88 6.57 0.49
N ALA A 120 -4.13 5.49 0.59
CA ALA A 120 -4.59 4.16 0.26
C ALA A 120 -4.77 3.31 1.51
N THR A 121 -5.63 2.30 1.41
CA THR A 121 -5.69 1.20 2.37
C THR A 121 -5.50 -0.12 1.63
N LEU A 122 -4.52 -0.89 2.11
CA LEU A 122 -4.24 -2.26 1.68
C LEU A 122 -4.73 -3.21 2.78
N ILE A 123 -5.51 -4.22 2.43
CA ILE A 123 -5.99 -5.25 3.36
C ILE A 123 -5.51 -6.61 2.86
N ILE A 124 -4.86 -7.39 3.71
CA ILE A 124 -4.35 -8.74 3.42
C ILE A 124 -5.06 -9.74 4.34
N PHE A 125 -5.60 -10.83 3.81
CA PHE A 125 -6.36 -11.84 4.57
C PHE A 125 -6.28 -13.23 3.95
#